data_AF-A0A4Y4M2A5-F1
#
_entry.id   AF-A0A4Y4M2A5-F1
#
_cell.length_a   1.000
_cell.length_b   1.000
_cell.length_c   1.000
_cell.angle_alpha   90.00
_cell.angle_beta   90.00
_cell.angle_gamma   90.00
#
_symmetry.space_group_name_H-M   'P 1'
#
loop_
_entity.id
_entity.type
_entity.pdbx_description
1 polymer ?
#
loop_
_entity_poly.entity_id
_entity_poly.type
_entity_poly.pdbx_seq_one_letter_code
_entity_poly.pdbx_strand_id
1 'polypeptide(L)' 'MKKLNNQKKLTKKALKNITGGNGPGICWEGLCRVRGTDDEYTVGPLDSTGFCC' A
#
# COMPACT_ATOMS: atom_id res chain seq x y z
N MET A 1 13.38 1.42 -32.67
CA MET A 1 13.24 0.26 -31.77
C MET A 1 11.97 0.42 -30.94
N LYS A 2 10.92 -0.38 -31.16
CA LYS A 2 9.69 -0.33 -30.34
C LYS A 2 9.98 -1.03 -29.01
N LYS A 3 9.92 -0.30 -27.89
CA LYS A 3 9.94 -0.90 -26.54
C LYS A 3 8.67 -1.76 -26.41
N LEU A 4 8.82 -3.08 -26.44
CA LEU A 4 7.74 -4.00 -26.09
C LEU A 4 7.47 -3.82 -24.59
N ASN A 5 6.32 -3.22 -24.24
CA ASN A 5 5.91 -3.10 -22.86
C ASN A 5 5.53 -4.48 -22.34
N ASN A 6 6.49 -5.21 -21.77
CA ASN A 6 6.32 -6.56 -21.19
C ASN A 6 5.56 -6.53 -19.86
N GLN A 7 4.55 -5.67 -19.72
CA GLN A 7 3.70 -5.69 -18.54
C GLN A 7 2.71 -6.83 -18.66
N LYS A 8 2.93 -7.88 -17.87
CA LYS A 8 2.02 -9.02 -17.73
C LYS A 8 0.69 -8.51 -17.16
N LYS A 9 -0.35 -8.50 -18.00
CA LYS A 9 -1.71 -8.23 -17.54
C LYS A 9 -2.14 -9.32 -16.57
N LEU A 10 -2.56 -8.92 -15.37
CA LEU A 10 -3.18 -9.82 -14.41
C LEU A 10 -4.48 -10.39 -15.01
N THR A 11 -4.72 -11.68 -14.81
CA THR A 11 -5.98 -12.31 -15.21
C THR A 11 -7.12 -11.80 -14.33
N LYS A 12 -8.37 -11.84 -14.81
CA LYS A 12 -9.54 -11.44 -14.00
C LYS A 12 -9.61 -12.17 -12.65
N LYS A 13 -9.14 -13.43 -12.61
CA LYS A 13 -9.05 -14.23 -11.37
C LYS A 13 -8.00 -13.67 -10.42
N ALA A 14 -6.83 -13.28 -10.93
CA ALA A 14 -5.78 -12.66 -10.12
C ALA A 14 -6.20 -11.28 -9.61
N LEU A 15 -6.89 -10.48 -10.42
CA LEU A 15 -7.45 -9.18 -9.99
C LEU A 15 -8.45 -9.33 -8.83
N LYS A 16 -9.31 -10.37 -8.86
CA LYS A 16 -10.26 -10.67 -7.77
C LYS A 16 -9.57 -11.11 -6.47
N ASN A 17 -8.34 -11.63 -6.56
CA ASN A 17 -7.54 -12.03 -5.41
C ASN A 17 -6.69 -10.87 -4.86
N ILE A 18 -6.74 -9.69 -5.48
CA ILE A 18 -6.18 -8.48 -4.88
C ILE A 18 -7.20 -7.98 -3.85
N THR A 19 -7.05 -8.47 -2.63
CA THR A 19 -7.78 -7.91 -1.47
C THR A 19 -7.06 -6.63 -1.06
N GLY A 20 -7.63 -5.47 -1.37
CA GLY A 20 -7.14 -4.16 -0.96
C GLY A 20 -7.33 -3.89 0.53
N GLY A 21 -6.83 -4.78 1.39
CA GLY A 21 -7.14 -4.78 2.82
C GLY A 21 -6.17 -5.60 3.67
N ASN A 22 -4.93 -5.80 3.21
CA ASN A 22 -3.83 -6.32 4.05
C ASN A 22 -3.02 -5.18 4.71
N GLY A 23 -3.66 -4.02 4.93
CA GLY A 23 -3.22 -3.15 6.01
C GLY A 23 -3.41 -3.87 7.35
N PRO A 24 -2.81 -3.41 8.45
CA PRO A 24 -3.13 -3.97 9.76
C PRO A 24 -4.67 -4.02 9.92
N GLY A 25 -5.21 -5.11 10.47
CA GLY A 25 -6.66 -5.20 10.72
C GLY A 25 -7.16 -4.17 11.74
N ILE A 26 -6.25 -3.43 12.38
CA ILE A 26 -6.48 -2.41 13.40
C ILE A 26 -5.55 -1.24 13.09
N CYS A 27 -6.13 -0.09 12.77
CA CYS A 27 -5.38 1.18 12.69
C CYS A 27 -5.69 2.00 13.93
N TRP A 28 -4.66 2.47 14.62
CA TRP A 28 -4.79 3.38 15.75
C TRP A 28 -4.66 4.82 15.27
N GLU A 29 -5.37 5.76 15.86
CA GLU A 29 -5.11 7.18 15.55
C GLU A 29 -3.82 7.64 16.24
N GLY A 30 -2.96 8.33 15.50
CA GLY A 30 -1.72 8.87 16.04
C GLY A 30 -0.78 9.43 14.98
N LEU A 31 0.48 9.63 15.35
CA LEU A 31 1.52 10.04 14.42
C LEU A 31 2.00 8.82 13.63
N CYS A 32 1.94 8.89 12.31
CA CYS A 32 2.22 7.80 11.39
C CYS A 32 3.23 8.21 10.30
N ARG A 33 4.10 7.27 9.89
CA ARG A 33 5.06 7.49 8.80
C ARG A 33 4.45 7.15 7.45
N VAL A 34 4.56 8.05 6.47
CA VAL A 34 4.04 7.81 5.11
C VAL A 34 4.95 6.83 4.36
N ARG A 35 4.36 5.81 3.71
CA ARG A 35 5.13 4.82 2.93
C ARG A 35 5.60 5.44 1.62
N GLY A 36 6.92 5.38 1.37
CA GLY A 36 7.52 5.87 0.13
C GLY A 36 7.96 7.33 0.15
N THR A 37 7.93 7.99 1.31
CA THR A 37 8.47 9.34 1.54
C THR A 37 9.70 9.30 2.45
N ASP A 38 10.61 10.25 2.29
CA ASP A 38 11.78 10.44 3.16
C ASP A 38 11.37 10.98 4.54
N ASP A 39 10.98 10.07 5.43
CA ASP A 39 10.69 10.35 6.86
C ASP A 39 9.56 11.37 7.10
N GLU A 40 8.59 11.48 6.19
CA GLU A 40 7.40 12.30 6.41
C GLU A 40 6.45 11.64 7.42
N TYR A 41 6.17 12.37 8.51
CA TYR A 41 5.20 11.99 9.53
C TYR A 41 3.94 12.84 9.40
N THR A 42 2.79 12.20 9.49
CA THR A 42 1.49 12.87 9.52
C THR A 42 0.62 12.32 10.65
N VAL A 43 -0.41 13.07 11.05
CA VAL A 43 -1.40 12.59 12.01
C VAL A 43 -2.48 11.84 11.24
N GLY A 44 -2.67 10.56 11.56
CA GLY A 44 -3.61 9.70 10.89
C GLY A 44 -3.69 8.30 11.50
N PRO A 45 -4.42 7.39 10.85
CA PRO A 45 -4.48 6.00 11.28
C PRO A 45 -3.13 5.33 11.00
N LEU A 46 -2.46 4.80 12.02
CA LEU A 46 -1.22 4.04 11.90
C LEU A 46 -1.39 2.56 12.17
N ASP A 47 -0.50 1.79 11.58
CA ASP A 47 -0.36 0.36 11.79
C ASP A 47 0.55 0.01 12.97
N SER A 48 0.62 -1.28 13.31
CA SER A 48 1.47 -1.79 14.38
C SER A 48 2.96 -1.62 14.11
N THR A 49 3.33 -1.18 12.90
CA THR A 49 4.71 -0.92 12.47
C THR A 49 5.03 0.58 12.42
N GLY A 50 4.10 1.45 12.82
CA GLY A 50 4.29 2.90 12.86
C GLY A 50 4.09 3.61 11.51
N PHE A 51 3.61 2.90 10.49
CA PHE A 51 3.31 3.48 9.17
C PHE A 51 1.83 3.83 9.07
N CYS A 52 1.52 4.82 8.22
CA CYS A 52 0.13 5.14 7.93
C CYS A 52 -0.56 3.97 7.24
N CYS A 53 -1.76 3.66 7.75
CA CYS A 53 -2.82 3.09 6.95
C CYS A 53 -3.31 4.16 5.96
#